data_AF-A0A4Q9KX59-F1
#
_entry.id   AF-A0A4Q9KX59-F1
#
_cell.length_a   1.000
_cell.length_b   1.000
_cell.length_c   1.000
_cell.angle_alpha   90.00
_cell.angle_beta   90.00
_cell.angle_gamma   90.00
#
_symmetry.space_group_name_H-M   'P 1'
#
loop_
_entity.id
_entity.type
_entity.pdbx_description
1 polymer ?
#
loop_
_entity_poly.entity_id
_entity_poly.type
_entity_poly.pdbx_seq_one_letter_code
_entity_poly.pdbx_strand_id
1 'polypeptide(L)'
;MTIEKFYTILYFLEYFRVKCDNKLRNAVKNIWCSLVESDEMQIFDIENVSFHFIKQDYFSHALYKKISQEYLKLLNNGNDSKISFFIKEHESYIYDEYNGIFTGCRKHMLVFDDEFDSFFYKKVVVNHKSQCLFLMFLNTLDIKYLHIKGYNNENSKSFCFILQNLKKKIDEIVFFKYKISDEVICSLNANLNFKNLKKIVFIKSKIDTSLIFIEHLGNINEFIFYEKHYYGRDTLPGIKEGDLNIAEFILQNLKPIHPQHSTEESIKENEKIPKERKDFYLKLLEEVKFRDKVKIIEYFECKNENLKIECFGEYKGCFNNISITFKNLNDKRFIITENTILEENIKCIEIKCSEIKSDFLRDIFTIKKLESLEIKSSHIYIENESFLNESIKYFGFYPYNSECFCGFFKLINMMIGLQKIYIYTGNIIMLNRSVDQIFYITELYIWYIYKMIDLLQHLAKNEKFDFKATNKDIFGSEYPKDSLKFAFPNYNLSSIKKLSIENFSIGNSNVNAFSNLLCLKELDIAKINYQNISFSELFCAKQEYKIKRMNLEKINISEKDLIFIANLKKIEVIHFRWCDIQGKAYFWIKFLFVSENYIELIKYGTREDNLPEETINFIKEKFKTKYIVIK
;
A
#
# COMPACT_ATOMS: atom_id res chain seq x y z
N MET A 1 -12.29 18.69 31.83
CA MET A 1 -11.46 17.46 31.76
C MET A 1 -9.99 17.87 31.81
N THR A 2 -9.15 17.28 32.66
CA THR A 2 -7.69 17.55 32.65
C THR A 2 -6.96 16.54 31.77
N ILE A 3 -5.73 16.85 31.35
CA ILE A 3 -4.92 15.96 30.50
C ILE A 3 -4.53 14.67 31.22
N GLU A 4 -4.21 14.76 32.51
CA GLU A 4 -3.90 13.59 33.34
C GLU A 4 -5.10 12.64 33.45
N LYS A 5 -6.30 13.20 33.64
CA LYS A 5 -7.55 12.42 33.65
C LYS A 5 -7.80 11.78 32.29
N PHE A 6 -7.58 12.51 31.19
CA PHE A 6 -7.70 11.97 29.83
C PHE A 6 -6.81 10.72 29.63
N TYR A 7 -5.51 10.81 29.93
CA TYR A 7 -4.61 9.66 29.77
C TYR A 7 -4.89 8.53 30.76
N THR A 8 -5.33 8.85 31.97
CA THR A 8 -5.71 7.84 32.97
C THR A 8 -6.90 7.02 32.48
N ILE A 9 -7.93 7.66 31.91
CA ILE A 9 -9.08 6.94 31.36
C ILE A 9 -8.67 6.08 30.16
N LEU A 10 -7.84 6.60 29.24
CA LEU A 10 -7.32 5.82 28.12
C LEU A 10 -6.56 4.57 28.59
N TYR A 11 -5.75 4.70 29.64
CA TYR A 11 -5.04 3.58 30.24
C TYR A 11 -5.97 2.53 30.82
N PHE A 12 -7.01 2.92 31.54
CA PHE A 12 -8.01 1.97 32.02
C PHE A 12 -8.74 1.28 30.85
N LEU A 13 -9.10 2.02 29.80
CA LEU A 13 -9.75 1.45 28.62
C LEU A 13 -8.88 0.40 27.92
N GLU A 14 -7.58 0.65 27.81
CA GLU A 14 -6.62 -0.33 27.29
C GLU A 14 -6.50 -1.55 28.21
N TYR A 15 -6.31 -1.31 29.52
CA TYR A 15 -6.12 -2.37 30.52
C TYR A 15 -7.31 -3.33 30.56
N PHE A 16 -8.54 -2.80 30.54
CA PHE A 16 -9.75 -3.63 30.54
C PHE A 16 -10.03 -4.30 29.19
N ARG A 17 -9.24 -4.01 28.13
CA ARG A 17 -9.42 -4.48 26.75
C ARG A 17 -10.90 -4.64 26.40
N VAL A 18 -11.69 -3.59 26.63
CA VAL A 18 -13.16 -3.65 26.63
C VAL A 18 -13.63 -4.40 25.38
N LYS A 19 -14.11 -5.64 25.57
CA LYS A 19 -14.42 -6.59 24.47
C LYS A 19 -15.54 -6.09 23.53
N CYS A 20 -16.24 -5.03 23.92
CA CYS A 20 -17.31 -4.41 23.13
C CYS A 20 -16.80 -3.16 22.39
N ASP A 21 -16.54 -3.27 21.08
CA ASP A 21 -15.99 -2.18 20.26
C ASP A 21 -16.82 -0.89 20.32
N ASN A 22 -18.16 -1.01 20.31
CA ASN A 22 -19.06 0.15 20.37
C ASN A 22 -18.98 0.89 21.71
N LYS A 23 -18.89 0.17 22.84
CA LYS A 23 -18.78 0.80 24.17
C LYS A 23 -17.45 1.54 24.30
N LEU A 24 -16.38 0.94 23.80
CA LEU A 24 -15.06 1.57 23.77
C LEU A 24 -15.05 2.84 22.91
N ARG A 25 -15.61 2.77 21.70
CA ARG A 25 -15.75 3.96 20.82
C ARG A 25 -16.54 5.07 21.46
N ASN A 26 -17.68 4.75 22.10
CA ASN A 26 -18.49 5.73 22.81
C ASN A 26 -17.73 6.37 23.98
N ALA A 27 -16.98 5.58 24.74
CA ALA A 27 -16.14 6.11 25.80
C ALA A 27 -15.06 7.06 25.26
N VAL A 28 -14.32 6.65 24.22
CA VAL A 28 -13.32 7.47 23.54
C VAL A 28 -13.92 8.77 23.01
N LYS A 29 -15.08 8.70 22.35
CA LYS A 29 -15.81 9.87 21.87
C LYS A 29 -16.15 10.84 23.01
N ASN A 30 -16.75 10.34 24.09
CA ASN A 30 -17.14 11.17 25.23
C ASN A 30 -15.93 11.85 25.88
N ILE A 31 -14.82 11.14 26.03
CA ILE A 31 -13.58 11.69 26.59
C ILE A 31 -13.05 12.84 25.73
N TRP A 32 -13.05 12.67 24.41
CA TRP A 32 -12.67 13.74 23.49
C TRP A 32 -13.63 14.94 23.56
N CYS A 33 -14.95 14.73 23.55
CA CYS A 33 -15.92 15.81 23.72
C CYS A 33 -15.67 16.60 25.02
N SER A 34 -15.51 15.90 26.15
CA SER A 34 -15.24 16.53 27.44
C SER A 34 -13.91 17.29 27.48
N LEU A 35 -12.93 16.90 26.67
CA LEU A 35 -11.68 17.63 26.54
C LEU A 35 -11.82 18.86 25.64
N VAL A 36 -12.56 18.74 24.52
CA VAL A 36 -12.90 19.85 23.63
C VAL A 36 -13.74 20.91 24.37
N GLU A 37 -14.61 20.52 25.29
CA GLU A 37 -15.39 21.46 26.11
C GLU A 37 -14.56 22.09 27.23
N SER A 38 -13.44 21.47 27.62
CA SER A 38 -12.59 21.96 28.71
C SER A 38 -11.87 23.27 28.37
N ASP A 39 -11.68 24.12 29.38
CA ASP A 39 -10.81 25.30 29.28
C ASP A 39 -9.32 24.95 29.40
N GLU A 40 -9.01 23.71 29.81
CA GLU A 40 -7.65 23.17 29.88
C GLU A 40 -6.86 23.40 28.58
N MET A 41 -7.52 23.24 27.43
CA MET A 41 -6.90 23.41 26.10
C MET A 41 -6.71 24.88 25.70
N GLN A 42 -7.32 25.83 26.41
CA GLN A 42 -7.10 27.26 26.18
C GLN A 42 -5.78 27.73 26.82
N ILE A 43 -5.47 27.19 28.00
CA ILE A 43 -4.27 27.49 28.78
C ILE A 43 -3.15 26.46 28.57
N PHE A 44 -3.34 25.52 27.64
CA PHE A 44 -2.39 24.46 27.37
C PHE A 44 -1.13 25.01 26.72
N ASP A 45 -0.01 24.95 27.44
CA ASP A 45 1.30 25.30 26.91
C ASP A 45 2.07 24.03 26.54
N ILE A 46 2.23 23.83 25.24
CA ILE A 46 2.89 22.65 24.73
C ILE A 46 4.39 22.62 25.01
N GLU A 47 5.04 23.77 25.13
CA GLU A 47 6.48 23.83 25.36
C GLU A 47 6.82 23.27 26.74
N ASN A 48 5.92 23.48 27.70
CA ASN A 48 6.05 23.08 29.09
C ASN A 48 5.45 21.70 29.42
N VAL A 49 4.73 21.08 28.48
CA VAL A 49 4.08 19.78 28.73
C VAL A 49 4.96 18.63 28.28
N SER A 50 5.38 17.82 29.26
CA SER A 50 5.93 16.49 29.01
C SER A 50 4.79 15.53 28.66
N PHE A 51 4.67 15.16 27.38
CA PHE A 51 3.79 14.07 26.96
C PHE A 51 4.36 12.68 27.30
N HIS A 52 5.53 12.61 27.92
CA HIS A 52 6.15 11.36 28.33
C HIS A 52 5.46 10.80 29.57
N PHE A 53 4.26 10.25 29.35
CA PHE A 53 3.62 9.39 30.32
C PHE A 53 4.13 7.97 30.08
N ILE A 54 4.76 7.37 31.09
CA ILE A 54 5.21 5.95 31.13
C ILE A 54 4.11 5.01 30.59
N LYS A 55 2.84 5.40 30.73
CA LYS A 55 1.66 4.64 30.31
C LYS A 55 1.40 4.60 28.79
N GLN A 56 2.00 5.45 27.95
CA GLN A 56 1.74 5.45 26.50
C GLN A 56 2.29 4.20 25.79
N ASP A 57 3.39 3.64 26.27
CA ASP A 57 3.99 2.41 25.70
C ASP A 57 3.08 1.17 25.86
N TYR A 58 2.08 1.25 26.74
CA TYR A 58 1.12 0.18 27.00
C TYR A 58 -0.05 0.14 26.02
N PHE A 59 -0.28 1.21 25.25
CA PHE A 59 -1.44 1.29 24.38
C PHE A 59 -1.22 0.47 23.10
N SER A 60 -2.16 -0.43 22.80
CA SER A 60 -2.14 -1.17 21.55
C SER A 60 -2.43 -0.27 20.35
N HIS A 61 -1.83 -0.61 19.21
CA HIS A 61 -2.16 0.00 17.92
C HIS A 61 -3.68 -0.02 17.62
N ALA A 62 -4.39 -1.05 18.10
CA ALA A 62 -5.83 -1.17 17.92
C ALA A 62 -6.61 -0.07 18.66
N LEU A 63 -6.20 0.30 19.88
CA LEU A 63 -6.79 1.43 20.61
C LEU A 63 -6.44 2.76 19.94
N TYR A 64 -5.18 2.95 19.55
CA TYR A 64 -4.75 4.17 18.83
C TYR A 64 -5.57 4.42 17.56
N LYS A 65 -5.84 3.38 16.79
CA LYS A 65 -6.71 3.45 15.61
C LYS A 65 -8.12 3.95 15.96
N LYS A 66 -8.69 3.51 17.10
CA LYS A 66 -10.02 3.96 17.56
C LYS A 66 -9.97 5.40 18.03
N ILE A 67 -8.96 5.78 18.81
CA ILE A 67 -8.71 7.16 19.26
C ILE A 67 -8.66 8.11 18.06
N SER A 68 -7.87 7.75 17.03
CA SER A 68 -7.76 8.53 15.80
C SER A 68 -9.07 8.69 15.05
N GLN A 69 -9.84 7.61 14.91
CA GLN A 69 -11.12 7.65 14.21
C GLN A 69 -12.13 8.56 14.92
N GLU A 70 -12.24 8.45 16.25
CA GLU A 70 -13.20 9.26 16.99
C GLU A 70 -12.78 10.73 17.10
N TYR A 71 -11.49 11.05 17.21
CA TYR A 71 -11.00 12.43 17.14
C TYR A 71 -11.35 13.10 15.80
N LEU A 72 -11.12 12.41 14.68
CA LEU A 72 -11.36 12.96 13.34
C LEU A 72 -12.84 13.17 13.06
N LYS A 73 -13.71 12.27 13.53
CA LYS A 73 -15.17 12.46 13.45
C LYS A 73 -15.63 13.71 14.19
N LEU A 74 -15.05 14.02 15.35
CA LEU A 74 -15.42 15.19 16.14
C LEU A 74 -15.10 16.49 15.41
N LEU A 75 -13.92 16.60 14.77
CA LEU A 75 -13.53 17.79 14.02
C LEU A 75 -14.37 18.04 12.76
N ASN A 76 -15.06 17.02 12.27
CA ASN A 76 -15.91 17.08 11.09
C ASN A 76 -17.41 17.19 11.43
N ASN A 77 -17.75 17.67 12.63
CA ASN A 77 -19.13 17.81 13.12
C ASN A 77 -19.94 16.51 13.04
N GLY A 78 -19.28 15.36 13.23
CA GLY A 78 -19.92 14.05 13.10
C GLY A 78 -20.14 13.58 11.66
N ASN A 79 -19.77 14.35 10.63
CA ASN A 79 -19.66 13.83 9.27
C ASN A 79 -18.45 12.91 9.17
N ASP A 80 -18.66 11.71 8.64
CA ASP A 80 -17.61 10.72 8.33
C ASP A 80 -16.78 11.15 7.09
N SER A 81 -16.33 12.41 7.01
CA SER A 81 -15.30 12.73 6.02
C SER A 81 -14.05 11.95 6.40
N LYS A 82 -13.71 10.99 5.53
CA LYS A 82 -12.66 9.98 5.71
C LYS A 82 -11.27 10.54 5.53
N ILE A 83 -10.98 11.62 6.24
CA ILE A 83 -9.63 12.09 6.46
C ILE A 83 -8.94 10.98 7.26
N SER A 84 -7.91 10.35 6.68
CA SER A 84 -7.09 9.35 7.34
C SER A 84 -5.64 9.70 7.07
N PHE A 85 -4.95 10.20 8.09
CA PHE A 85 -3.52 10.51 8.00
C PHE A 85 -2.64 9.25 8.01
N PHE A 86 -3.25 8.11 8.35
CA PHE A 86 -2.65 6.79 8.22
C PHE A 86 -2.98 6.20 6.86
N ILE A 87 -1.94 5.73 6.18
CA ILE A 87 -2.11 5.00 4.93
C ILE A 87 -2.84 3.69 5.21
N LYS A 88 -3.81 3.36 4.37
CA LYS A 88 -4.38 2.01 4.37
C LYS A 88 -3.30 1.01 3.94
N GLU A 89 -3.36 -0.22 4.47
CA GLU A 89 -2.38 -1.28 4.14
C GLU A 89 -2.17 -1.50 2.63
N HIS A 90 -3.13 -1.14 1.77
CA HIS A 90 -3.08 -1.33 0.32
C HIS A 90 -2.74 -0.05 -0.47
N GLU A 91 -2.74 1.14 0.14
CA GLU A 91 -2.42 2.37 -0.55
C GLU A 91 -0.89 2.58 -0.54
N SER A 92 -0.31 2.93 -1.69
CA SER A 92 1.09 3.36 -1.80
C SER A 92 1.15 4.65 -2.59
N TYR A 93 1.90 5.62 -2.10
CA TYR A 93 2.09 6.94 -2.73
C TYR A 93 3.55 7.17 -3.13
N ILE A 94 4.47 6.37 -2.59
CA ILE A 94 5.82 6.20 -3.11
C ILE A 94 5.78 4.96 -4.02
N TYR A 95 6.35 5.09 -5.22
CA TYR A 95 6.39 4.00 -6.18
C TYR A 95 7.20 2.82 -5.62
N ASP A 96 6.80 1.59 -5.99
CA ASP A 96 7.50 0.38 -5.56
C ASP A 96 8.97 0.35 -6.00
N GLU A 97 9.35 1.15 -7.01
CA GLU A 97 10.74 1.35 -7.45
C GLU A 97 11.66 1.90 -6.33
N TYR A 98 11.12 2.40 -5.21
CA TYR A 98 11.90 2.88 -4.06
C TYR A 98 11.85 1.96 -2.84
N ASN A 99 11.10 0.85 -2.91
CA ASN A 99 11.04 -0.11 -1.82
C ASN A 99 12.45 -0.62 -1.52
N GLY A 100 12.85 -0.61 -0.25
CA GLY A 100 14.21 -0.93 0.18
C GLY A 100 15.07 0.28 0.56
N ILE A 101 14.71 1.50 0.13
CA ILE A 101 15.38 2.73 0.56
C ILE A 101 14.87 3.20 1.94
N PHE A 102 13.60 2.92 2.26
CA PHE A 102 12.93 3.33 3.49
C PHE A 102 12.14 2.15 4.09
N THR A 103 11.66 2.33 5.32
CA THR A 103 10.93 1.31 6.06
C THR A 103 9.49 1.18 5.54
N GLY A 104 9.16 0.04 4.92
CA GLY A 104 7.83 -0.23 4.35
C GLY A 104 6.70 -0.48 5.37
N CYS A 105 6.91 -0.23 6.66
CA CYS A 105 5.94 -0.54 7.71
C CYS A 105 4.79 0.48 7.77
N ARG A 106 3.74 0.23 6.97
CA ARG A 106 2.57 1.13 6.85
C ARG A 106 1.76 1.31 8.14
N LYS A 107 1.84 0.35 9.08
CA LYS A 107 1.04 0.34 10.32
C LYS A 107 1.32 1.55 11.23
N HIS A 108 2.57 1.97 11.33
CA HIS A 108 2.99 3.07 12.24
C HIS A 108 3.39 4.33 11.48
N MET A 109 2.90 4.47 10.25
CA MET A 109 3.31 5.51 9.31
C MET A 109 2.27 6.64 9.25
N LEU A 110 2.73 7.87 9.44
CA LEU A 110 1.95 9.09 9.24
C LEU A 110 2.40 9.77 7.95
N VAL A 111 1.45 10.09 7.06
CA VAL A 111 1.72 10.76 5.78
C VAL A 111 1.22 12.20 5.80
N PHE A 112 2.08 13.10 5.35
CA PHE A 112 1.78 14.50 5.07
C PHE A 112 1.71 14.69 3.56
N ASP A 113 0.52 14.99 3.06
CA ASP A 113 0.24 15.32 1.67
C ASP A 113 -0.73 16.52 1.59
N ASP A 114 -1.15 16.88 0.37
CA ASP A 114 -2.05 18.02 0.16
C ASP A 114 -3.40 17.89 0.89
N GLU A 115 -3.87 16.66 1.15
CA GLU A 115 -5.10 16.43 1.92
C GLU A 115 -4.88 16.72 3.41
N PHE A 116 -3.74 16.27 3.96
CA PHE A 116 -3.33 16.62 5.31
C PHE A 116 -3.22 18.14 5.48
N ASP A 117 -2.55 18.83 4.55
CA ASP A 117 -2.35 20.27 4.64
C ASP A 117 -3.67 21.03 4.58
N SER A 118 -4.58 20.64 3.66
CA SER A 118 -5.91 21.21 3.58
C SER A 118 -6.67 21.05 4.90
N PHE A 119 -6.57 19.87 5.52
CA PHE A 119 -7.14 19.64 6.85
C PHE A 119 -6.51 20.55 7.91
N PHE A 120 -5.18 20.62 7.94
CA PHE A 120 -4.42 21.35 8.95
C PHE A 120 -4.83 22.83 8.97
N TYR A 121 -4.86 23.49 7.83
CA TYR A 121 -5.27 24.90 7.76
C TYR A 121 -6.76 25.10 8.06
N LYS A 122 -7.64 24.19 7.63
CA LYS A 122 -9.09 24.32 7.85
C LYS A 122 -9.53 24.02 9.28
N LYS A 123 -8.78 23.19 10.01
CA LYS A 123 -9.24 22.60 11.28
C LYS A 123 -8.29 22.84 12.45
N VAL A 124 -6.99 22.94 12.20
CA VAL A 124 -5.98 23.08 13.26
C VAL A 124 -5.62 24.54 13.49
N VAL A 125 -5.28 25.29 12.43
CA VAL A 125 -4.79 26.68 12.52
C VAL A 125 -5.91 27.69 12.87
N VAL A 126 -7.13 27.23 13.09
CA VAL A 126 -8.31 28.08 13.30
C VAL A 126 -8.24 28.89 14.61
N ASN A 127 -7.70 28.29 15.67
CA ASN A 127 -7.47 28.96 16.95
C ASN A 127 -6.50 28.16 17.84
N HIS A 128 -6.00 28.77 18.92
CA HIS A 128 -5.06 28.17 19.87
C HIS A 128 -5.58 26.83 20.44
N LYS A 129 -6.86 26.78 20.81
CA LYS A 129 -7.47 25.58 21.39
C LYS A 129 -7.45 24.39 20.41
N SER A 130 -7.75 24.62 19.14
CA SER A 130 -7.67 23.62 18.08
C SER A 130 -6.23 23.13 17.84
N GLN A 131 -5.25 24.03 17.89
CA GLN A 131 -3.84 23.67 17.81
C GLN A 131 -3.44 22.76 18.98
N CYS A 132 -3.77 23.15 20.20
CA CYS A 132 -3.49 22.39 21.41
C CYS A 132 -4.11 20.99 21.39
N LEU A 133 -5.40 20.89 21.01
CA LEU A 133 -6.11 19.63 20.84
C LEU A 133 -5.43 18.73 19.81
N PHE A 134 -5.05 19.30 18.67
CA PHE A 134 -4.41 18.56 17.60
C PHE A 134 -3.01 18.07 17.98
N LEU A 135 -2.25 18.87 18.71
CA LEU A 135 -0.93 18.48 19.19
C LEU A 135 -1.01 17.38 20.24
N MET A 136 -1.98 17.45 21.16
CA MET A 136 -2.23 16.38 22.12
C MET A 136 -2.68 15.11 21.40
N PHE A 137 -3.52 15.22 20.37
CA PHE A 137 -3.90 14.12 19.51
C PHE A 137 -2.68 13.48 18.83
N LEU A 138 -1.87 14.28 18.14
CA LEU A 138 -0.65 13.84 17.44
C LEU A 138 0.31 13.11 18.39
N ASN A 139 0.57 13.71 19.55
CA ASN A 139 1.41 13.13 20.61
C ASN A 139 0.70 12.00 21.38
N THR A 140 -0.53 11.63 21.03
CA THR A 140 -1.17 10.41 21.53
C THR A 140 -0.99 9.25 20.54
N LEU A 141 -0.82 9.46 19.24
CA LEU A 141 -0.77 8.38 18.24
C LEU A 141 0.48 7.47 18.31
N ASP A 142 0.32 6.20 17.91
CA ASP A 142 1.42 5.24 17.72
C ASP A 142 2.05 5.39 16.33
N ILE A 143 2.92 6.39 16.24
CA ILE A 143 3.67 6.76 15.04
C ILE A 143 5.14 6.45 15.26
N LYS A 144 5.76 5.81 14.28
CA LYS A 144 7.21 5.54 14.22
C LYS A 144 7.86 6.11 12.97
N TYR A 145 7.08 6.33 11.92
CA TYR A 145 7.58 6.75 10.62
C TYR A 145 6.79 7.96 10.12
N LEU A 146 7.50 9.01 9.73
CA LEU A 146 6.91 10.21 9.14
C LEU A 146 7.29 10.28 7.66
N HIS A 147 6.31 10.45 6.80
CA HIS A 147 6.58 10.61 5.38
C HIS A 147 5.91 11.85 4.83
N ILE A 148 6.69 12.67 4.16
CA ILE A 148 6.27 13.94 3.58
C ILE A 148 6.27 13.81 2.06
N LYS A 149 5.15 14.18 1.45
CA LYS A 149 4.94 14.16 0.01
C LYS A 149 4.40 15.52 -0.44
N GLY A 150 5.03 16.12 -1.44
CA GLY A 150 4.43 17.30 -2.08
C GLY A 150 5.41 18.04 -2.97
N TYR A 151 4.93 18.52 -4.12
CA TYR A 151 5.74 19.23 -5.12
C TYR A 151 5.84 20.76 -4.89
N ASN A 152 5.01 21.33 -4.01
CA ASN A 152 4.79 22.79 -3.92
C ASN A 152 5.47 23.46 -2.71
N ASN A 153 5.98 24.68 -2.95
CA ASN A 153 6.69 25.51 -1.97
C ASN A 153 5.78 26.10 -0.86
N GLU A 154 4.46 26.15 -1.06
CA GLU A 154 3.53 26.80 -0.12
C GLU A 154 3.23 25.93 1.12
N ASN A 155 3.68 24.66 1.10
CA ASN A 155 3.28 23.62 2.03
C ASN A 155 4.34 23.31 3.11
N SER A 156 5.20 24.27 3.49
CA SER A 156 6.22 24.07 4.54
C SER A 156 5.66 24.17 5.96
N LYS A 157 4.75 25.12 6.23
CA LYS A 157 4.44 25.53 7.61
C LYS A 157 3.71 24.48 8.43
N SER A 158 2.76 23.75 7.84
CA SER A 158 2.01 22.68 8.51
C SER A 158 2.96 21.59 9.02
N PHE A 159 3.83 21.10 8.15
CA PHE A 159 4.81 20.08 8.51
C PHE A 159 5.91 20.60 9.44
N CYS A 160 6.44 21.81 9.22
CA CYS A 160 7.40 22.43 10.14
C CYS A 160 6.82 22.55 11.56
N PHE A 161 5.55 22.94 11.68
CA PHE A 161 4.84 22.94 12.96
C PHE A 161 4.79 21.55 13.61
N ILE A 162 4.54 20.50 12.84
CA ILE A 162 4.59 19.11 13.35
C ILE A 162 5.99 18.76 13.83
N LEU A 163 7.00 19.01 13.00
CA LEU A 163 8.39 18.70 13.36
C LEU A 163 8.81 19.40 14.64
N GLN A 164 8.43 20.65 14.86
CA GLN A 164 8.78 21.38 16.08
C GLN A 164 8.08 20.84 17.33
N ASN A 165 6.84 20.35 17.19
CA ASN A 165 5.97 20.03 18.32
C ASN A 165 5.80 18.53 18.61
N LEU A 166 6.45 17.67 17.82
CA LEU A 166 6.39 16.22 18.04
C LEU A 166 7.29 15.81 19.21
N LYS A 167 6.70 15.34 20.30
CA LYS A 167 7.40 14.96 21.54
C LYS A 167 7.63 13.44 21.67
N LYS A 168 7.49 12.71 20.56
CA LYS A 168 7.59 11.24 20.50
C LYS A 168 8.86 10.78 19.82
N LYS A 169 9.30 9.58 20.18
CA LYS A 169 10.37 8.89 19.45
C LYS A 169 9.88 8.51 18.05
N ILE A 170 10.58 9.03 17.05
CA ILE A 170 10.42 8.64 15.65
C ILE A 170 11.66 7.85 15.25
N ASP A 171 11.47 6.82 14.43
CA ASP A 171 12.55 5.97 13.92
C ASP A 171 13.02 6.45 12.54
N GLU A 172 12.11 6.89 11.66
CA GLU A 172 12.43 7.30 10.28
C GLU A 172 11.62 8.51 9.81
N ILE A 173 12.26 9.40 9.04
CA ILE A 173 11.61 10.48 8.29
C ILE A 173 11.93 10.36 6.80
N VAL A 174 10.92 10.37 5.94
CA VAL A 174 11.07 10.25 4.48
C VAL A 174 10.50 11.47 3.77
N PHE A 175 11.34 12.16 3.01
CA PHE A 175 10.96 13.25 2.13
C PHE A 175 10.85 12.74 0.69
N PHE A 176 9.64 12.72 0.13
CA PHE A 176 9.39 12.30 -1.24
C PHE A 176 8.91 13.45 -2.11
N LYS A 177 9.72 13.80 -3.12
CA LYS A 177 9.46 14.90 -4.07
C LYS A 177 9.27 16.27 -3.40
N TYR A 178 9.82 16.44 -2.20
CA TYR A 178 9.60 17.61 -1.34
C TYR A 178 10.76 18.61 -1.41
N LYS A 179 10.50 19.88 -1.11
CA LYS A 179 11.52 20.93 -1.03
C LYS A 179 12.06 21.05 0.40
N ILE A 180 13.36 20.87 0.57
CA ILE A 180 14.07 21.06 1.84
C ILE A 180 14.56 22.51 1.89
N SER A 181 13.87 23.34 2.66
CA SER A 181 14.21 24.75 2.90
C SER A 181 14.90 24.94 4.26
N ASP A 182 15.43 26.14 4.50
CA ASP A 182 15.98 26.53 5.80
C ASP A 182 14.98 26.28 6.95
N GLU A 183 13.69 26.56 6.74
CA GLU A 183 12.63 26.34 7.74
C GLU A 183 12.50 24.87 8.14
N VAL A 184 12.65 23.95 7.17
CA VAL A 184 12.60 22.50 7.43
C VAL A 184 13.82 22.07 8.25
N ILE A 185 15.01 22.51 7.88
CA ILE A 185 16.25 22.20 8.62
C ILE A 185 16.20 22.79 10.04
N CYS A 186 15.77 24.05 10.18
CA CYS A 186 15.57 24.67 11.49
C CYS A 186 14.56 23.89 12.34
N SER A 187 13.47 23.41 11.76
CA SER A 187 12.45 22.64 12.49
C SER A 187 12.96 21.27 12.93
N LEU A 188 13.76 20.59 12.11
CA LEU A 188 14.45 19.36 12.51
C LEU A 188 15.45 19.64 13.64
N ASN A 189 16.23 20.70 13.51
CA ASN A 189 17.24 21.11 14.49
C ASN A 189 16.63 21.61 15.81
N ALA A 190 15.38 22.09 15.82
CA ALA A 190 14.71 22.54 17.03
C ALA A 190 14.16 21.38 17.87
N ASN A 191 13.91 20.21 17.28
CA ASN A 191 13.24 19.11 17.98
C ASN A 191 14.20 18.11 18.63
N LEU A 192 14.45 18.30 19.92
CA LEU A 192 15.31 17.44 20.74
C LEU A 192 14.84 15.97 20.82
N ASN A 193 13.59 15.65 20.50
CA ASN A 193 13.08 14.28 20.51
C ASN A 193 13.60 13.45 19.33
N PHE A 194 14.16 14.10 18.31
CA PHE A 194 14.78 13.47 17.16
C PHE A 194 16.21 12.98 17.40
N LYS A 195 16.76 13.15 18.61
CA LYS A 195 18.06 12.58 18.99
C LYS A 195 18.18 11.06 18.80
N ASN A 196 17.05 10.34 18.75
CA ASN A 196 16.99 8.89 18.59
C ASN A 196 16.45 8.45 17.22
N LEU A 197 16.32 9.38 16.26
CA LEU A 197 15.99 9.06 14.88
C LEU A 197 17.04 8.05 14.37
N LYS A 198 16.59 6.97 13.74
CA LYS A 198 17.52 6.03 13.11
C LYS A 198 17.92 6.54 11.74
N LYS A 199 16.99 7.16 11.01
CA LYS A 199 17.18 7.41 9.59
C LYS A 199 16.40 8.61 9.06
N ILE A 200 17.02 9.37 8.15
CA ILE A 200 16.34 10.37 7.32
C ILE A 200 16.60 10.05 5.86
N VAL A 201 15.55 10.10 5.03
CA VAL A 201 15.59 9.69 3.63
C VAL A 201 15.08 10.80 2.74
N PHE A 202 15.81 11.11 1.67
CA PHE A 202 15.47 12.10 0.67
C PHE A 202 15.32 11.44 -0.70
N ILE A 203 14.09 11.32 -1.20
CA ILE A 203 13.78 10.73 -2.51
C ILE A 203 13.26 11.80 -3.44
N LYS A 204 14.00 12.10 -4.52
CA LYS A 204 13.64 13.14 -5.50
C LYS A 204 13.39 14.52 -4.85
N SER A 205 13.98 14.80 -3.70
CA SER A 205 13.76 16.03 -2.96
C SER A 205 14.59 17.18 -3.52
N LYS A 206 14.05 18.40 -3.59
CA LYS A 206 14.80 19.60 -3.98
C LYS A 206 15.46 20.19 -2.75
N ILE A 207 16.78 20.33 -2.75
CA ILE A 207 17.51 20.95 -1.64
C ILE A 207 17.68 22.42 -1.99
N ASP A 208 17.16 23.30 -1.14
CA ASP A 208 17.21 24.77 -1.29
C ASP A 208 17.48 25.38 0.09
N THR A 209 18.63 25.02 0.64
CA THR A 209 19.10 25.45 1.94
C THR A 209 20.62 25.37 1.96
N SER A 210 21.24 26.26 2.73
CA SER A 210 22.67 26.21 3.02
C SER A 210 22.98 25.67 4.41
N LEU A 211 21.95 25.47 5.23
CA LEU A 211 22.01 24.98 6.61
C LEU A 211 22.16 23.47 6.64
N ILE A 212 22.82 22.96 7.67
CA ILE A 212 22.96 21.52 7.93
C ILE A 212 22.41 21.16 9.31
N PHE A 213 22.45 19.86 9.64
CA PHE A 213 21.99 19.35 10.94
C PHE A 213 22.95 19.75 12.05
N ILE A 214 22.42 20.05 13.25
CA ILE A 214 23.24 20.40 14.41
C ILE A 214 23.55 19.18 15.29
N GLU A 215 24.44 19.36 16.27
CA GLU A 215 25.06 18.30 17.07
C GLU A 215 24.11 17.23 17.65
N HIS A 216 22.94 17.60 18.17
CA HIS A 216 22.05 16.61 18.79
C HIS A 216 21.44 15.60 17.80
N LEU A 217 21.41 15.93 16.50
CA LEU A 217 21.04 15.01 15.41
C LEU A 217 22.24 14.15 14.96
N GLY A 218 23.43 14.40 15.51
CA GLY A 218 24.62 13.60 15.29
C GLY A 218 24.49 12.14 15.72
N ASN A 219 23.44 11.75 16.45
CA ASN A 219 23.15 10.36 16.81
C ASN A 219 22.34 9.58 15.76
N ILE A 220 21.86 10.25 14.70
CA ILE A 220 21.16 9.57 13.59
C ILE A 220 22.08 8.53 12.97
N ASN A 221 21.56 7.34 12.62
CA ASN A 221 22.40 6.28 12.04
C ASN A 221 22.64 6.49 10.55
N GLU A 222 21.62 6.96 9.81
CA GLU A 222 21.69 7.06 8.34
C GLU A 222 21.00 8.32 7.80
N PHE A 223 21.70 9.01 6.89
CA PHE A 223 21.12 10.00 5.98
C PHE A 223 21.19 9.45 4.57
N ILE A 224 20.05 9.16 3.96
CA ILE A 224 19.99 8.59 2.61
C ILE A 224 19.53 9.62 1.61
N PHE A 225 20.34 9.88 0.59
CA PHE A 225 20.01 10.73 -0.54
C PHE A 225 19.88 9.87 -1.79
N TYR A 226 18.67 9.83 -2.37
CA TYR A 226 18.43 9.13 -3.62
C TYR A 226 18.56 10.09 -4.80
N GLU A 227 19.58 9.86 -5.62
CA GLU A 227 19.83 10.57 -6.86
C GLU A 227 19.30 9.76 -8.04
N LYS A 228 18.32 10.32 -8.76
CA LYS A 228 17.78 9.68 -9.95
C LYS A 228 18.65 10.05 -11.16
N HIS A 229 19.68 9.26 -11.39
CA HIS A 229 20.42 9.29 -12.63
C HIS A 229 20.16 7.99 -13.38
N TYR A 230 19.59 8.09 -14.58
CA TYR A 230 19.56 6.95 -15.48
C TYR A 230 20.99 6.78 -16.02
N TYR A 231 21.81 6.00 -15.31
CA TYR A 231 22.95 5.34 -15.94
C TYR A 231 22.34 4.30 -16.88
N GLY A 232 22.08 4.73 -18.11
CA GLY A 232 21.34 3.94 -19.07
C GLY A 232 22.09 2.66 -19.39
N ARG A 233 21.45 1.52 -19.12
CA ARG A 233 21.67 0.22 -19.79
C ARG A 233 23.12 -0.04 -20.13
N ASP A 234 23.96 -0.29 -19.13
CA ASP A 234 25.18 -1.03 -19.43
C ASP A 234 24.74 -2.37 -20.03
N THR A 235 25.03 -2.55 -21.31
CA THR A 235 24.76 -3.80 -22.01
C THR A 235 25.68 -4.86 -21.41
N LEU A 236 25.11 -5.71 -20.57
CA LEU A 236 25.79 -6.91 -20.12
C LEU A 236 26.11 -7.77 -21.35
N PRO A 237 27.27 -8.45 -21.40
CA PRO A 237 27.44 -9.57 -22.30
C PRO A 237 26.29 -10.56 -22.10
N GLY A 238 25.72 -11.12 -23.17
CA GLY A 238 24.74 -12.20 -23.04
C GLY A 238 25.36 -13.38 -22.27
N ILE A 239 24.60 -14.02 -21.39
CA ILE A 239 25.08 -15.22 -20.68
C ILE A 239 25.28 -16.34 -21.72
N LYS A 240 26.53 -16.71 -22.00
CA LYS A 240 26.91 -17.72 -22.99
C LYS A 240 26.80 -19.14 -22.42
N GLU A 241 26.76 -20.13 -23.30
CA GLU A 241 26.66 -21.56 -22.94
C GLU A 241 27.82 -22.05 -22.05
N GLY A 242 29.00 -21.41 -22.14
CA GLY A 242 30.15 -21.69 -21.28
C GLY A 242 30.15 -21.03 -19.90
N ASP A 243 29.17 -20.17 -19.57
CA ASP A 243 29.10 -19.52 -18.26
C ASP A 243 28.55 -20.52 -17.22
N LEU A 244 29.46 -21.19 -16.50
CA LEU A 244 29.13 -22.28 -15.58
C LEU A 244 28.38 -21.81 -14.31
N ASN A 245 28.63 -20.59 -13.83
CA ASN A 245 27.97 -20.00 -12.66
C ASN A 245 27.52 -18.56 -12.93
N ILE A 246 26.20 -18.32 -12.95
CA ILE A 246 25.65 -16.99 -13.23
C ILE A 246 25.97 -15.99 -12.11
N ALA A 247 26.12 -16.43 -10.85
CA ALA A 247 26.41 -15.54 -9.73
C ALA A 247 27.78 -14.85 -9.89
N GLU A 248 28.81 -15.59 -10.31
CA GLU A 248 30.13 -15.03 -10.60
C GLU A 248 30.09 -14.02 -11.75
N PHE A 249 29.36 -14.35 -12.81
CA PHE A 249 29.14 -13.43 -13.92
C PHE A 249 28.49 -12.12 -13.43
N ILE A 250 27.49 -12.20 -12.56
CA ILE A 250 26.86 -11.02 -11.96
C ILE A 250 27.87 -10.20 -11.15
N LEU A 251 28.64 -10.85 -10.28
CA LEU A 251 29.65 -10.19 -9.44
C LEU A 251 30.70 -9.43 -10.27
N GLN A 252 31.16 -10.02 -11.38
CA GLN A 252 32.12 -9.38 -12.28
C GLN A 252 31.58 -8.12 -12.95
N ASN A 253 30.25 -8.03 -13.13
CA ASN A 253 29.60 -6.92 -13.81
C ASN A 253 28.98 -5.89 -12.85
N LEU A 254 28.75 -6.24 -11.58
CA LEU A 254 28.42 -5.30 -10.51
C LEU A 254 29.68 -4.54 -10.08
N LYS A 255 30.21 -3.69 -10.96
CA LYS A 255 31.33 -2.79 -10.65
C LYS A 255 30.79 -1.45 -10.12
N PRO A 256 31.49 -0.81 -9.16
CA PRO A 256 31.11 0.52 -8.69
C PRO A 256 30.93 1.50 -9.85
N ILE A 257 29.81 2.23 -9.84
CA ILE A 257 29.46 3.23 -10.87
C ILE A 257 30.49 4.38 -10.86
N HIS A 258 31.01 4.68 -9.68
CA HIS A 258 32.01 5.72 -9.45
C HIS A 258 33.36 5.07 -9.14
N PRO A 259 34.49 5.65 -9.55
CA PRO A 259 35.81 5.09 -9.26
C PRO A 259 36.01 4.97 -7.74
N GLN A 260 36.95 4.14 -7.29
CA GLN A 260 37.31 3.95 -5.86
C GLN A 260 38.04 5.19 -5.27
N HIS A 261 37.49 6.37 -5.48
CA HIS A 261 37.86 7.61 -4.83
C HIS A 261 37.09 7.77 -3.51
N SER A 262 37.45 8.78 -2.72
CA SER A 262 36.62 9.16 -1.58
C SER A 262 35.21 9.58 -2.05
N THR A 263 34.18 9.36 -1.22
CA THR A 263 32.80 9.77 -1.55
C THR A 263 32.71 11.25 -1.95
N GLU A 264 33.55 12.09 -1.34
CA GLU A 264 33.65 13.53 -1.63
C GLU A 264 34.12 13.84 -3.06
N GLU A 265 35.16 13.13 -3.53
CA GLU A 265 35.68 13.29 -4.89
C GLU A 265 34.66 12.85 -5.93
N SER A 266 34.00 11.70 -5.71
CA SER A 266 32.94 11.21 -6.61
C SER A 266 31.76 12.20 -6.71
N ILE A 267 31.38 12.87 -5.61
CA ILE A 267 30.35 13.92 -5.64
C ILE A 267 30.82 15.13 -6.45
N LYS A 268 32.07 15.57 -6.24
CA LYS A 268 32.63 16.74 -6.94
C LYS A 268 32.64 16.51 -8.46
N GLU A 269 33.08 15.33 -8.89
CA GLU A 269 33.22 14.96 -10.30
C GLU A 269 31.88 14.65 -10.99
N ASN A 270 30.83 14.24 -10.27
CA ASN A 270 29.58 13.84 -10.92
C ASN A 270 28.78 15.03 -11.47
N GLU A 271 28.91 15.34 -12.75
CA GLU A 271 28.19 16.43 -13.43
C GLU A 271 26.65 16.31 -13.40
N LYS A 272 26.10 15.13 -13.09
CA LYS A 272 24.65 14.90 -13.07
C LYS A 272 23.98 15.43 -11.79
N ILE A 273 24.72 15.58 -10.69
CA ILE A 273 24.19 16.14 -9.45
C ILE A 273 24.20 17.69 -9.57
N PRO A 274 23.06 18.37 -9.34
CA PRO A 274 23.02 19.83 -9.30
C PRO A 274 23.97 20.42 -8.24
N LYS A 275 24.55 21.59 -8.53
CA LYS A 275 25.55 22.23 -7.66
C LYS A 275 25.05 22.43 -6.23
N GLU A 276 23.80 22.86 -6.05
CA GLU A 276 23.21 23.10 -4.73
C GLU A 276 23.17 21.83 -3.88
N ARG A 277 22.92 20.67 -4.50
CA ARG A 277 22.95 19.37 -3.81
C ARG A 277 24.37 18.93 -3.50
N LYS A 278 25.31 19.10 -4.43
CA LYS A 278 26.73 18.80 -4.19
C LYS A 278 27.23 19.59 -2.98
N ASP A 279 26.98 20.89 -2.96
CA ASP A 279 27.40 21.78 -1.88
C ASP A 279 26.82 21.34 -0.53
N PHE A 280 25.55 20.91 -0.51
CA PHE A 280 24.91 20.38 0.70
C PHE A 280 25.51 19.04 1.16
N TYR A 281 25.76 18.10 0.24
CA TYR A 281 26.37 16.81 0.56
C TYR A 281 27.79 16.98 1.10
N LEU A 282 28.59 17.83 0.46
CA LEU A 282 29.96 18.11 0.87
C LEU A 282 30.01 18.73 2.26
N LYS A 283 29.13 19.70 2.57
CA LYS A 283 29.01 20.25 3.93
C LYS A 283 28.68 19.19 4.99
N LEU A 284 27.81 18.23 4.67
CA LEU A 284 27.50 17.13 5.60
C LEU A 284 28.68 16.16 5.78
N LEU A 285 29.48 15.94 4.74
CA LEU A 285 30.65 15.06 4.80
C LEU A 285 31.86 15.71 5.51
N GLU A 286 31.98 17.04 5.43
CA GLU A 286 32.97 17.81 6.19
C GLU A 286 32.79 17.67 7.71
N GLU A 287 31.54 17.56 8.17
CA GLU A 287 31.21 17.33 9.57
C GLU A 287 31.46 15.88 10.00
N VAL A 288 32.46 15.68 10.87
CA VAL A 288 32.91 14.36 11.36
C VAL A 288 31.76 13.52 11.94
N LYS A 289 30.78 14.15 12.58
CA LYS A 289 29.63 13.46 13.20
C LYS A 289 28.68 12.83 12.17
N PHE A 290 28.65 13.33 10.94
CA PHE A 290 27.72 12.90 9.89
C PHE A 290 28.41 12.10 8.78
N ARG A 291 29.72 12.32 8.55
CA ARG A 291 30.50 11.74 7.45
C ARG A 291 30.21 10.27 7.14
N ASP A 292 30.25 9.39 8.13
CA ASP A 292 30.08 7.94 7.91
C ASP A 292 28.62 7.49 7.77
N LYS A 293 27.68 8.40 7.97
CA LYS A 293 26.24 8.15 8.02
C LYS A 293 25.53 8.59 6.74
N VAL A 294 26.18 9.43 5.95
CA VAL A 294 25.68 9.89 4.65
C VAL A 294 25.84 8.77 3.62
N LYS A 295 24.71 8.35 3.05
CA LYS A 295 24.63 7.39 1.95
C LYS A 295 23.98 8.07 0.75
N ILE A 296 24.74 8.20 -0.32
CA ILE A 296 24.21 8.67 -1.61
C ILE A 296 23.97 7.44 -2.46
N ILE A 297 22.72 7.26 -2.88
CA ILE A 297 22.22 6.06 -3.54
C ILE A 297 21.68 6.42 -4.91
N GLU A 298 22.02 5.61 -5.88
CA GLU A 298 21.52 5.69 -7.26
C GLU A 298 20.82 4.40 -7.65
N TYR A 299 19.89 4.53 -8.58
CA TYR A 299 19.29 3.37 -9.22
C TYR A 299 20.24 2.83 -10.30
N PHE A 300 20.53 1.53 -10.22
CA PHE A 300 21.34 0.81 -11.17
C PHE A 300 20.49 -0.22 -11.90
N GLU A 301 20.56 -0.22 -13.24
CA GLU A 301 19.98 -1.27 -14.10
C GLU A 301 20.99 -1.70 -15.14
N CYS A 302 21.35 -2.98 -15.13
CA CYS A 302 22.09 -3.60 -16.22
C CYS A 302 21.27 -4.75 -16.81
N LYS A 303 21.26 -4.89 -18.13
CA LYS A 303 20.48 -5.94 -18.79
C LYS A 303 21.08 -6.39 -20.11
N ASN A 304 20.78 -7.63 -20.45
CA ASN A 304 20.96 -8.23 -21.76
C ASN A 304 19.66 -8.98 -22.14
N GLU A 305 19.74 -9.86 -23.14
CA GLU A 305 18.60 -10.65 -23.61
C GLU A 305 18.08 -11.64 -22.56
N ASN A 306 18.97 -12.22 -21.74
CA ASN A 306 18.71 -13.36 -20.86
C ASN A 306 18.77 -13.02 -19.35
N LEU A 307 19.25 -11.82 -18.99
CA LEU A 307 19.49 -11.38 -17.63
C LEU A 307 19.21 -9.88 -17.50
N LYS A 308 18.55 -9.51 -16.41
CA LYS A 308 18.42 -8.13 -15.98
C LYS A 308 18.65 -8.06 -14.48
N ILE A 309 19.35 -7.03 -14.04
CA ILE A 309 19.62 -6.76 -12.64
C ILE A 309 19.21 -5.32 -12.35
N GLU A 310 18.45 -5.14 -11.29
CA GLU A 310 18.03 -3.83 -10.79
C GLU A 310 18.41 -3.75 -9.30
N CYS A 311 19.07 -2.68 -8.89
CA CYS A 311 19.47 -2.51 -7.50
C CYS A 311 19.74 -1.04 -7.17
N PHE A 312 20.09 -0.80 -5.91
CA PHE A 312 20.53 0.49 -5.41
C PHE A 312 22.03 0.48 -5.19
N GLY A 313 22.77 1.27 -5.97
CA GLY A 313 24.22 1.45 -5.82
C GLY A 313 24.54 2.64 -4.91
N GLU A 314 25.33 2.41 -3.87
CA GLU A 314 25.92 3.45 -3.03
C GLU A 314 27.25 3.93 -3.62
N TYR A 315 27.57 5.21 -3.47
CA TYR A 315 28.83 5.80 -3.95
C TYR A 315 30.09 5.14 -3.38
N LYS A 316 29.99 4.44 -2.24
CA LYS A 316 31.08 3.64 -1.64
C LYS A 316 31.24 2.25 -2.29
N GLY A 317 30.47 1.93 -3.34
CA GLY A 317 30.57 0.68 -4.10
C GLY A 317 29.68 -0.46 -3.59
N CYS A 318 28.80 -0.22 -2.62
CA CYS A 318 27.87 -1.22 -2.12
C CYS A 318 26.56 -1.22 -2.93
N PHE A 319 26.06 -2.41 -3.27
CA PHE A 319 24.77 -2.62 -3.94
C PHE A 319 23.79 -3.30 -2.99
N ASN A 320 22.62 -2.70 -2.83
CA ASN A 320 21.58 -3.17 -1.94
C ASN A 320 20.28 -3.44 -2.72
N ASN A 321 19.40 -4.26 -2.14
CA ASN A 321 18.07 -4.54 -2.68
C ASN A 321 18.11 -5.05 -4.13
N ILE A 322 18.93 -6.06 -4.37
CA ILE A 322 19.16 -6.63 -5.69
C ILE A 322 17.94 -7.43 -6.13
N SER A 323 17.42 -7.06 -7.30
CA SER A 323 16.39 -7.77 -8.05
C SER A 323 17.02 -8.37 -9.30
N ILE A 324 16.85 -9.67 -9.50
CA ILE A 324 17.40 -10.40 -10.65
C ILE A 324 16.26 -10.96 -11.49
N THR A 325 16.24 -10.63 -12.77
CA THR A 325 15.35 -11.24 -13.75
C THR A 325 16.14 -12.16 -14.69
N PHE A 326 15.79 -13.44 -14.67
CA PHE A 326 16.26 -14.47 -15.57
C PHE A 326 15.26 -14.64 -16.74
N LYS A 327 15.75 -14.72 -17.98
CA LYS A 327 14.93 -14.93 -19.17
C LYS A 327 15.56 -15.97 -20.09
N ASN A 328 14.74 -16.84 -20.67
CA ASN A 328 15.17 -17.85 -21.64
C ASN A 328 16.39 -18.66 -21.16
N LEU A 329 16.41 -18.99 -19.86
CA LEU A 329 17.50 -19.72 -19.26
C LEU A 329 17.18 -21.21 -19.23
N ASN A 330 18.04 -21.99 -19.88
CA ASN A 330 18.05 -23.44 -19.85
C ASN A 330 19.38 -23.88 -19.22
N ASP A 331 19.30 -24.75 -18.20
CA ASP A 331 20.43 -25.55 -17.72
C ASP A 331 21.66 -24.80 -17.20
N LYS A 332 21.47 -23.80 -16.32
CA LYS A 332 22.59 -23.12 -15.65
C LYS A 332 22.45 -23.18 -14.13
N ARG A 333 23.61 -23.21 -13.44
CA ARG A 333 23.70 -23.11 -11.98
C ARG A 333 23.78 -21.66 -11.53
N PHE A 334 23.29 -21.40 -10.31
CA PHE A 334 23.30 -20.07 -9.68
C PHE A 334 23.88 -20.16 -8.27
N ILE A 335 25.10 -20.66 -8.19
CA ILE A 335 25.77 -20.91 -6.92
C ILE A 335 26.24 -19.58 -6.34
N ILE A 336 25.59 -19.13 -5.26
CA ILE A 336 26.01 -17.96 -4.52
C ILE A 336 27.11 -18.36 -3.53
N THR A 337 28.26 -17.71 -3.66
CA THR A 337 29.37 -17.88 -2.72
C THR A 337 29.07 -17.13 -1.42
N GLU A 338 29.41 -17.75 -0.30
CA GLU A 338 29.28 -17.13 1.02
C GLU A 338 30.12 -15.83 1.12
N ASN A 339 29.64 -14.88 1.92
CA ASN A 339 30.26 -13.57 2.14
C ASN A 339 30.34 -12.68 0.89
N THR A 340 29.46 -12.91 -0.09
CA THR A 340 29.33 -12.04 -1.26
C THR A 340 28.16 -11.07 -1.12
N ILE A 341 28.24 -9.96 -1.86
CA ILE A 341 27.16 -8.97 -1.93
C ILE A 341 25.82 -9.57 -2.36
N LEU A 342 25.84 -10.64 -3.15
CA LEU A 342 24.65 -11.34 -3.61
C LEU A 342 23.97 -12.13 -2.48
N GLU A 343 24.73 -12.82 -1.63
CA GLU A 343 24.17 -13.57 -0.48
C GLU A 343 23.33 -12.64 0.42
N GLU A 344 23.82 -11.42 0.65
CA GLU A 344 23.22 -10.52 1.60
C GLU A 344 22.16 -9.58 1.03
N ASN A 345 22.13 -9.36 -0.29
CA ASN A 345 21.34 -8.27 -0.86
C ASN A 345 20.31 -8.68 -1.90
N ILE A 346 20.26 -9.95 -2.34
CA ILE A 346 19.18 -10.42 -3.21
C ILE A 346 17.86 -10.42 -2.46
N LYS A 347 16.89 -9.64 -2.97
CA LYS A 347 15.54 -9.49 -2.39
C LYS A 347 14.44 -10.03 -3.30
N CYS A 348 14.65 -9.97 -4.61
CA CYS A 348 13.67 -10.40 -5.60
C CYS A 348 14.34 -11.23 -6.70
N ILE A 349 13.71 -12.33 -7.07
CA ILE A 349 14.06 -13.09 -8.28
C ILE A 349 12.82 -13.25 -9.14
N GLU A 350 12.95 -12.95 -10.42
CA GLU A 350 11.93 -13.18 -11.44
C GLU A 350 12.49 -14.10 -12.54
N ILE A 351 11.77 -15.16 -12.90
CA ILE A 351 12.17 -16.10 -13.93
C ILE A 351 11.12 -16.09 -15.04
N LYS A 352 11.53 -15.92 -16.30
CA LYS A 352 10.64 -15.84 -17.46
C LYS A 352 11.02 -16.81 -18.56
N CYS A 353 10.03 -17.44 -19.17
CA CYS A 353 10.21 -18.22 -20.40
C CYS A 353 11.39 -19.22 -20.32
N SER A 354 11.56 -19.87 -19.16
CA SER A 354 12.75 -20.67 -18.84
C SER A 354 12.36 -22.10 -18.48
N GLU A 355 13.33 -23.01 -18.57
CA GLU A 355 13.23 -24.36 -18.02
C GLU A 355 13.92 -24.40 -16.66
N ILE A 356 13.11 -24.58 -15.61
CA ILE A 356 13.57 -24.52 -14.23
C ILE A 356 13.79 -25.93 -13.70
N LYS A 357 15.06 -26.32 -13.52
CA LYS A 357 15.46 -27.61 -12.95
C LYS A 357 15.66 -27.53 -11.43
N SER A 358 15.69 -28.71 -10.77
CA SER A 358 15.76 -28.82 -9.31
C SER A 358 17.03 -28.21 -8.72
N ASP A 359 18.18 -28.41 -9.37
CA ASP A 359 19.46 -27.80 -8.97
C ASP A 359 19.38 -26.27 -8.88
N PHE A 360 18.81 -25.62 -9.90
CA PHE A 360 18.67 -24.17 -9.93
C PHE A 360 17.69 -23.65 -8.87
N LEU A 361 16.61 -24.39 -8.61
CA LEU A 361 15.68 -24.07 -7.53
C LEU A 361 16.35 -24.20 -6.16
N ARG A 362 17.15 -25.24 -5.95
CA ARG A 362 17.91 -25.43 -4.72
C ARG A 362 18.80 -24.22 -4.46
N ASP A 363 19.53 -23.77 -5.48
CA ASP A 363 20.38 -22.58 -5.39
C ASP A 363 19.56 -21.34 -4.97
N ILE A 364 18.42 -21.07 -5.61
CA ILE A 364 17.53 -19.95 -5.24
C ILE A 364 17.02 -20.06 -3.80
N PHE A 365 16.62 -21.25 -3.37
CA PHE A 365 16.00 -21.46 -2.06
C PHE A 365 17.00 -21.38 -0.91
N THR A 366 18.31 -21.47 -1.16
CA THR A 366 19.35 -21.21 -0.15
C THR A 366 19.52 -19.73 0.21
N ILE A 367 18.95 -18.81 -0.58
CA ILE A 367 19.10 -17.37 -0.37
C ILE A 367 18.30 -16.91 0.86
N LYS A 368 18.99 -16.64 1.96
CA LYS A 368 18.40 -16.33 3.28
C LYS A 368 17.58 -15.04 3.33
N LYS A 369 17.83 -14.10 2.41
CA LYS A 369 17.19 -12.77 2.39
C LYS A 369 16.24 -12.55 1.21
N LEU A 370 16.00 -13.57 0.39
CA LEU A 370 15.09 -13.52 -0.74
C LEU A 370 13.65 -13.39 -0.24
N GLU A 371 12.98 -12.28 -0.53
CA GLU A 371 11.63 -11.97 -0.04
C GLU A 371 10.55 -12.28 -1.07
N SER A 372 10.87 -12.17 -2.36
CA SER A 372 9.93 -12.35 -3.47
C SER A 372 10.50 -13.26 -4.56
N LEU A 373 9.68 -14.20 -5.02
CA LEU A 373 9.96 -15.05 -6.17
C LEU A 373 8.81 -14.92 -7.18
N GLU A 374 9.12 -14.66 -8.45
CA GLU A 374 8.15 -14.66 -9.53
C GLU A 374 8.55 -15.64 -10.64
N ILE A 375 7.61 -16.47 -11.09
CA ILE A 375 7.83 -17.40 -12.21
C ILE A 375 6.77 -17.13 -13.28
N LYS A 376 7.23 -16.85 -14.50
CA LYS A 376 6.39 -16.49 -15.64
C LYS A 376 6.65 -17.34 -16.86
N SER A 377 5.59 -17.92 -17.42
CA SER A 377 5.61 -18.71 -18.65
C SER A 377 6.76 -19.73 -18.70
N SER A 378 7.06 -20.38 -17.58
CA SER A 378 8.23 -21.25 -17.43
C SER A 378 7.81 -22.67 -17.07
N HIS A 379 8.59 -23.66 -17.51
CA HIS A 379 8.41 -25.06 -17.15
C HIS A 379 9.20 -25.37 -15.87
N ILE A 380 8.62 -26.16 -14.96
CA ILE A 380 9.21 -26.47 -13.65
C ILE A 380 9.37 -27.97 -13.52
N TYR A 381 10.62 -28.42 -13.41
CA TYR A 381 11.01 -29.83 -13.29
C TYR A 381 11.61 -30.07 -11.90
N ILE A 382 10.75 -30.56 -10.99
CA ILE A 382 11.14 -30.87 -9.60
C ILE A 382 11.19 -32.39 -9.41
N GLU A 383 12.41 -32.92 -9.34
CA GLU A 383 12.73 -34.31 -9.01
C GLU A 383 13.00 -34.42 -7.51
N ASN A 384 12.29 -35.30 -6.79
CA ASN A 384 12.51 -35.79 -5.41
C ASN A 384 13.37 -34.98 -4.40
N GLU A 385 13.32 -33.64 -4.40
CA GLU A 385 14.12 -32.77 -3.54
C GLU A 385 13.26 -32.06 -2.48
N SER A 386 13.83 -31.87 -1.28
CA SER A 386 13.16 -31.33 -0.08
C SER A 386 13.95 -30.18 0.56
N PHE A 387 14.24 -29.12 -0.18
CA PHE A 387 14.76 -27.88 0.41
C PHE A 387 13.61 -26.95 0.82
N LEU A 388 13.79 -26.24 1.94
CA LEU A 388 12.81 -25.30 2.48
C LEU A 388 13.39 -23.89 2.53
N ASN A 389 12.56 -22.88 2.30
CA ASN A 389 12.92 -21.48 2.43
C ASN A 389 11.91 -20.74 3.34
N GLU A 390 12.45 -20.02 4.33
CA GLU A 390 11.68 -19.24 5.31
C GLU A 390 11.58 -17.75 4.95
N SER A 391 12.42 -17.27 4.03
CA SER A 391 12.56 -15.85 3.74
C SER A 391 11.55 -15.36 2.70
N ILE A 392 11.15 -16.21 1.75
CA ILE A 392 10.22 -15.87 0.68
C ILE A 392 8.84 -15.66 1.27
N LYS A 393 8.35 -14.43 1.19
CA LYS A 393 7.03 -13.99 1.68
C LYS A 393 6.03 -13.81 0.54
N TYR A 394 6.52 -13.52 -0.66
CA TYR A 394 5.71 -13.21 -1.83
C TYR A 394 6.04 -14.15 -2.99
N PHE A 395 5.01 -14.76 -3.58
CA PHE A 395 5.17 -15.62 -4.74
C PHE A 395 4.24 -15.23 -5.88
N GLY A 396 4.79 -14.86 -7.03
CA GLY A 396 4.06 -14.58 -8.26
C GLY A 396 4.15 -15.74 -9.24
N PHE A 397 3.02 -16.18 -9.79
CA PHE A 397 2.97 -17.33 -10.69
C PHE A 397 2.10 -17.08 -11.92
N TYR A 398 2.69 -17.22 -13.10
CA TYR A 398 2.05 -16.98 -14.38
C TYR A 398 2.29 -18.24 -15.23
N PRO A 399 1.45 -19.28 -15.10
CA PRO A 399 1.68 -20.55 -15.76
C PRO A 399 1.64 -20.42 -17.28
N TYR A 400 2.49 -21.19 -17.96
CA TYR A 400 2.43 -21.35 -19.41
C TYR A 400 1.19 -22.17 -19.83
N ASN A 401 0.94 -23.28 -19.12
CA ASN A 401 -0.20 -24.17 -19.31
C ASN A 401 -0.67 -24.77 -17.97
N SER A 402 -1.72 -25.58 -17.98
CA SER A 402 -2.28 -26.21 -16.78
C SER A 402 -1.36 -27.26 -16.13
N GLU A 403 -0.40 -27.83 -16.86
CA GLU A 403 0.54 -28.82 -16.34
C GLU A 403 1.54 -28.21 -15.35
N CYS A 404 1.80 -26.90 -15.47
CA CYS A 404 2.68 -26.17 -14.56
C CYS A 404 2.17 -26.14 -13.10
N PHE A 405 0.89 -26.44 -12.84
CA PHE A 405 0.34 -26.44 -11.48
C PHE A 405 0.94 -27.54 -10.58
N CYS A 406 1.43 -28.64 -11.15
CA CYS A 406 2.15 -29.66 -10.36
C CYS A 406 3.43 -29.09 -9.73
N GLY A 407 4.19 -28.32 -10.50
CA GLY A 407 5.38 -27.61 -10.00
C GLY A 407 5.02 -26.51 -9.01
N PHE A 408 3.97 -25.73 -9.28
CA PHE A 408 3.46 -24.69 -8.40
C PHE A 408 3.18 -25.20 -6.97
N PHE A 409 2.46 -26.31 -6.81
CA PHE A 409 2.14 -26.85 -5.48
C PHE A 409 3.38 -27.35 -4.75
N LYS A 410 4.35 -27.96 -5.46
CA LYS A 410 5.63 -28.34 -4.87
C LYS A 410 6.39 -27.11 -4.35
N LEU A 411 6.44 -26.02 -5.13
CA LEU A 411 7.10 -24.78 -4.70
C LEU A 411 6.45 -24.16 -3.46
N ILE A 412 5.11 -24.13 -3.37
CA ILE A 412 4.39 -23.67 -2.17
C ILE A 412 4.77 -24.49 -0.93
N ASN A 413 5.04 -25.78 -1.10
CA ASN A 413 5.49 -26.63 0.01
C ASN A 413 6.91 -26.32 0.47
N MET A 414 7.76 -25.86 -0.44
CA MET A 414 9.13 -25.47 -0.14
C MET A 414 9.20 -24.07 0.53
N MET A 415 8.28 -23.15 0.23
CA MET A 415 8.25 -21.80 0.80
C MET A 415 7.45 -21.73 2.11
N ILE A 416 8.06 -22.13 3.22
CA ILE A 416 7.37 -22.19 4.53
C ILE A 416 7.10 -20.80 5.15
N GLY A 417 7.84 -19.77 4.73
CA GLY A 417 7.63 -18.37 5.13
C GLY A 417 6.56 -17.61 4.33
N LEU A 418 5.95 -18.25 3.32
CA LEU A 418 5.09 -17.60 2.35
C LEU A 418 3.88 -16.93 3.00
N GLN A 419 3.58 -15.69 2.62
CA GLN A 419 2.49 -14.88 3.18
C GLN A 419 1.44 -14.54 2.13
N LYS A 420 1.86 -14.35 0.87
CA LYS A 420 0.99 -13.90 -0.21
C LYS A 420 1.36 -14.57 -1.53
N ILE A 421 0.34 -14.97 -2.27
CA ILE A 421 0.47 -15.56 -3.61
C ILE A 421 -0.31 -14.69 -4.59
N TYR A 422 0.32 -14.42 -5.73
CA TYR A 422 -0.28 -13.77 -6.87
C TYR A 422 -0.29 -14.75 -8.05
N ILE A 423 -1.45 -14.99 -8.67
CA ILE A 423 -1.58 -15.90 -9.81
C ILE A 423 -2.20 -15.15 -10.99
N TYR A 424 -1.62 -15.32 -12.18
CA TYR A 424 -2.18 -14.80 -13.43
C TYR A 424 -2.37 -15.91 -14.47
N THR A 425 -3.62 -16.19 -14.83
CA THR A 425 -4.00 -17.18 -15.86
C THR A 425 -4.84 -16.54 -16.98
N GLY A 426 -4.73 -15.23 -17.15
CA GLY A 426 -5.72 -14.40 -17.84
C GLY A 426 -6.84 -13.91 -16.92
N ASN A 427 -6.89 -14.42 -15.69
CA ASN A 427 -7.51 -13.80 -14.51
C ASN A 427 -6.42 -13.49 -13.48
N ILE A 428 -6.67 -12.57 -12.55
CA ILE A 428 -5.76 -12.32 -11.41
C ILE A 428 -6.40 -12.82 -10.13
N ILE A 429 -5.68 -13.64 -9.39
CA ILE A 429 -6.03 -14.03 -8.02
C ILE A 429 -4.93 -13.58 -7.07
N MET A 430 -5.34 -12.95 -5.95
CA MET A 430 -4.44 -12.64 -4.85
C MET A 430 -4.88 -13.39 -3.59
N LEU A 431 -3.99 -14.23 -3.08
CA LEU A 431 -4.22 -15.07 -1.91
C LEU A 431 -3.36 -14.59 -0.75
N ASN A 432 -3.92 -14.55 0.44
CA ASN A 432 -3.19 -14.29 1.67
C ASN A 432 -3.22 -15.53 2.56
N ARG A 433 -2.16 -15.72 3.34
CA ARG A 433 -2.08 -16.79 4.33
C ARG A 433 -2.73 -16.36 5.64
N SER A 434 -3.57 -17.23 6.19
CA SER A 434 -4.15 -17.09 7.51
C SER A 434 -3.15 -17.52 8.61
N VAL A 435 -3.52 -17.27 9.87
CA VAL A 435 -2.74 -17.73 11.04
C VAL A 435 -2.62 -19.26 11.05
N ASP A 436 -3.66 -19.96 10.58
CA ASP A 436 -3.72 -21.42 10.49
C ASP A 436 -2.99 -21.97 9.25
N GLN A 437 -2.16 -21.15 8.61
CA GLN A 437 -1.35 -21.45 7.43
C GLN A 437 -2.11 -21.75 6.13
N ILE A 438 -3.43 -21.59 6.12
CA ILE A 438 -4.29 -21.80 4.94
C ILE A 438 -4.34 -20.52 4.09
N PHE A 439 -4.30 -20.66 2.77
CA PHE A 439 -4.46 -19.56 1.83
C PHE A 439 -5.93 -19.34 1.47
N TYR A 440 -6.35 -18.08 1.48
CA TYR A 440 -7.70 -17.65 1.09
C TYR A 440 -7.62 -16.47 0.13
N ILE A 441 -8.64 -16.32 -0.72
CA ILE A 441 -8.66 -15.27 -1.75
C ILE A 441 -9.07 -13.94 -1.12
N THR A 442 -8.29 -12.90 -1.41
CA THR A 442 -8.54 -11.53 -0.92
C THR A 442 -8.92 -10.58 -2.03
N GLU A 443 -8.33 -10.74 -3.21
CA GLU A 443 -8.59 -9.92 -4.39
C GLU A 443 -8.72 -10.80 -5.62
N LEU A 444 -9.67 -10.44 -6.47
CA LEU A 444 -10.02 -11.21 -7.65
C LEU A 444 -10.34 -10.29 -8.82
N TYR A 445 -9.69 -10.52 -9.97
CA TYR A 445 -9.98 -9.85 -11.23
C TYR A 445 -10.30 -10.90 -12.28
N ILE A 446 -11.51 -10.82 -12.84
CA ILE A 446 -12.04 -11.82 -13.75
C ILE A 446 -12.29 -11.17 -15.12
N TRP A 447 -11.65 -11.74 -16.14
CA TRP A 447 -11.94 -11.49 -17.56
C TRP A 447 -12.54 -12.73 -18.23
N TYR A 448 -12.20 -13.93 -17.75
CA TYR A 448 -12.62 -15.21 -18.33
C TYR A 448 -13.10 -16.18 -17.25
N ILE A 449 -14.41 -16.30 -17.06
CA ILE A 449 -14.99 -17.11 -15.97
C ILE A 449 -14.61 -18.60 -16.04
N TYR A 450 -14.55 -19.20 -17.23
CA TYR A 450 -14.15 -20.60 -17.40
C TYR A 450 -12.72 -20.84 -16.87
N LYS A 451 -11.75 -19.98 -17.22
CA LYS A 451 -10.37 -20.05 -16.69
C LYS A 451 -10.31 -19.87 -15.17
N MET A 452 -11.22 -19.08 -14.60
CA MET A 452 -11.30 -18.89 -13.16
C MET A 452 -11.77 -20.18 -12.47
N ILE A 453 -12.76 -20.84 -13.05
CA ILE A 453 -13.31 -22.09 -12.52
C ILE A 453 -12.28 -23.20 -12.60
N ASP A 454 -11.58 -23.33 -13.72
CA ASP A 454 -10.46 -24.28 -13.88
C ASP A 454 -9.40 -24.04 -12.81
N LEU A 455 -9.01 -22.79 -12.58
CA LEU A 455 -8.04 -22.42 -11.55
C LEU A 455 -8.52 -22.79 -10.14
N LEU A 456 -9.77 -22.48 -9.79
CA LEU A 456 -10.35 -22.86 -8.50
C LEU A 456 -10.39 -24.38 -8.31
N GLN A 457 -10.72 -25.14 -9.35
CA GLN A 457 -10.67 -26.61 -9.32
C GLN A 457 -9.26 -27.12 -9.06
N HIS A 458 -8.25 -26.52 -9.70
CA HIS A 458 -6.86 -26.90 -9.46
C HIS A 458 -6.42 -26.59 -8.03
N LEU A 459 -6.68 -25.38 -7.54
CA LEU A 459 -6.28 -24.99 -6.20
C LEU A 459 -6.99 -25.80 -5.10
N ALA A 460 -8.28 -26.12 -5.29
CA ALA A 460 -9.07 -26.90 -4.35
C ALA A 460 -8.57 -28.36 -4.15
N LYS A 461 -7.68 -28.85 -5.02
CA LYS A 461 -7.02 -30.16 -4.85
C LYS A 461 -5.97 -30.18 -3.74
N ASN A 462 -5.51 -29.02 -3.28
CA ASN A 462 -4.45 -28.91 -2.29
C ASN A 462 -5.01 -28.37 -0.97
N GLU A 463 -4.75 -29.09 0.12
CA GLU A 463 -5.27 -28.80 1.46
C GLU A 463 -4.84 -27.45 2.05
N LYS A 464 -3.75 -26.86 1.53
CA LYS A 464 -3.33 -25.50 1.90
C LYS A 464 -4.28 -24.41 1.41
N PHE A 465 -5.25 -24.75 0.58
CA PHE A 465 -6.28 -23.86 0.08
C PHE A 465 -7.65 -24.35 0.53
N ASP A 466 -8.30 -23.62 1.43
CA ASP A 466 -9.67 -23.95 1.84
C ASP A 466 -10.70 -23.21 0.99
N PHE A 467 -11.10 -23.87 -0.10
CA PHE A 467 -12.18 -23.40 -0.96
C PHE A 467 -13.45 -24.22 -0.84
N LYS A 468 -13.58 -25.08 0.19
CA LYS A 468 -14.80 -25.87 0.39
C LYS A 468 -15.97 -24.93 0.72
N ALA A 469 -16.97 -24.86 -0.15
CA ALA A 469 -18.20 -24.14 0.14
C ALA A 469 -18.97 -24.83 1.28
N THR A 470 -19.39 -24.05 2.27
CA THR A 470 -20.19 -24.51 3.43
C THR A 470 -21.67 -24.70 3.10
N ASN A 471 -22.16 -24.13 2.00
CA ASN A 471 -23.55 -24.24 1.56
C ASN A 471 -23.64 -25.00 0.23
N LYS A 472 -23.51 -26.34 0.26
CA LYS A 472 -23.83 -27.18 -0.90
C LYS A 472 -25.34 -27.32 -1.13
N ASP A 473 -26.16 -27.03 -0.11
CA ASP A 473 -27.58 -27.41 -0.07
C ASP A 473 -28.55 -26.47 -0.78
N ILE A 474 -28.11 -25.40 -1.45
CA ILE A 474 -29.06 -24.41 -2.00
C ILE A 474 -29.37 -24.61 -3.50
N PHE A 475 -28.59 -25.37 -4.28
CA PHE A 475 -28.80 -25.39 -5.74
C PHE A 475 -28.60 -26.76 -6.40
N GLY A 476 -29.66 -27.56 -6.43
CA GLY A 476 -29.78 -28.75 -7.27
C GLY A 476 -30.11 -28.42 -8.74
N SER A 477 -29.28 -27.64 -9.42
CA SER A 477 -29.51 -27.32 -10.84
C SER A 477 -28.22 -27.32 -11.66
N GLU A 478 -28.29 -27.95 -12.83
CA GLU A 478 -27.28 -27.93 -13.89
C GLU A 478 -27.14 -26.50 -14.45
N TYR A 479 -26.30 -25.69 -13.83
CA TYR A 479 -25.87 -24.42 -14.44
C TYR A 479 -24.80 -24.69 -15.50
N PRO A 480 -24.66 -23.81 -16.51
CA PRO A 480 -23.48 -23.83 -17.36
C PRO A 480 -22.24 -23.78 -16.49
N LYS A 481 -21.31 -24.72 -16.72
CA LYS A 481 -20.05 -24.83 -15.98
C LYS A 481 -19.22 -23.54 -16.04
N ASP A 482 -19.54 -22.62 -16.95
CA ASP A 482 -18.86 -21.35 -17.18
C ASP A 482 -19.68 -20.13 -16.71
N SER A 483 -20.42 -20.24 -15.60
CA SER A 483 -21.25 -19.14 -15.07
C SER A 483 -20.76 -18.63 -13.71
N LEU A 484 -21.02 -17.35 -13.40
CA LEU A 484 -20.71 -16.77 -12.08
C LEU A 484 -21.46 -17.51 -10.96
N LYS A 485 -22.70 -17.93 -11.23
CA LYS A 485 -23.52 -18.73 -10.31
C LYS A 485 -23.00 -20.15 -10.10
N PHE A 486 -22.14 -20.67 -10.97
CA PHE A 486 -21.37 -21.87 -10.67
C PHE A 486 -20.22 -21.54 -9.72
N ALA A 487 -19.37 -20.55 -10.04
CA ALA A 487 -18.15 -20.29 -9.29
C ALA A 487 -18.39 -19.83 -7.83
N PHE A 488 -19.20 -18.79 -7.63
CA PHE A 488 -19.28 -18.13 -6.33
C PHE A 488 -20.06 -18.89 -5.24
N PRO A 489 -21.07 -19.70 -5.58
CA PRO A 489 -21.70 -20.61 -4.63
C PRO A 489 -20.89 -21.89 -4.36
N ASN A 490 -20.19 -22.43 -5.35
CA ASN A 490 -19.48 -23.72 -5.22
C ASN A 490 -18.12 -23.62 -4.52
N TYR A 491 -17.55 -22.42 -4.41
CA TYR A 491 -16.28 -22.19 -3.72
C TYR A 491 -16.44 -21.18 -2.58
N ASN A 492 -15.68 -21.36 -1.50
CA ASN A 492 -15.64 -20.38 -0.40
C ASN A 492 -14.88 -19.11 -0.82
N LEU A 493 -15.62 -18.13 -1.35
CA LEU A 493 -15.10 -16.83 -1.79
C LEU A 493 -15.48 -15.68 -0.83
N SER A 494 -15.97 -16.01 0.36
CA SER A 494 -16.52 -15.04 1.32
C SER A 494 -15.48 -14.04 1.87
N SER A 495 -14.20 -14.38 1.79
CA SER A 495 -13.08 -13.56 2.25
C SER A 495 -12.65 -12.45 1.27
N ILE A 496 -13.19 -12.46 0.05
CA ILE A 496 -12.86 -11.46 -0.98
C ILE A 496 -13.18 -10.06 -0.46
N LYS A 497 -12.19 -9.18 -0.52
CA LYS A 497 -12.29 -7.76 -0.18
C LYS A 497 -12.38 -6.89 -1.43
N LYS A 498 -11.82 -7.34 -2.56
CA LYS A 498 -11.85 -6.64 -3.84
C LYS A 498 -12.23 -7.59 -4.98
N LEU A 499 -13.24 -7.20 -5.75
CA LEU A 499 -13.68 -7.93 -6.93
C LEU A 499 -13.70 -6.99 -8.13
N SER A 500 -13.09 -7.41 -9.22
CA SER A 500 -13.19 -6.78 -10.53
C SER A 500 -13.72 -7.78 -11.54
N ILE A 501 -14.73 -7.37 -12.31
CA ILE A 501 -15.28 -8.14 -13.44
C ILE A 501 -15.30 -7.26 -14.67
N GLU A 502 -14.82 -7.79 -15.79
CA GLU A 502 -14.78 -7.07 -17.07
C GLU A 502 -15.17 -7.96 -18.26
N ASN A 503 -15.89 -7.40 -19.23
CA ASN A 503 -16.20 -8.03 -20.53
C ASN A 503 -17.06 -9.31 -20.42
N PHE A 504 -18.10 -9.31 -19.59
CA PHE A 504 -19.07 -10.40 -19.48
C PHE A 504 -20.40 -10.10 -20.15
N SER A 505 -21.09 -11.17 -20.57
CA SER A 505 -22.54 -11.17 -20.72
C SER A 505 -23.17 -11.83 -19.49
N ILE A 506 -24.04 -11.11 -18.78
CA ILE A 506 -24.67 -11.58 -17.55
C ILE A 506 -26.18 -11.59 -17.75
N GLY A 507 -26.79 -12.77 -17.68
CA GLY A 507 -28.26 -12.93 -17.70
C GLY A 507 -28.84 -13.37 -16.35
N ASN A 508 -30.17 -13.55 -16.33
CA ASN A 508 -30.96 -13.97 -15.15
C ASN A 508 -30.49 -15.25 -14.45
N SER A 509 -29.73 -16.10 -15.15
CA SER A 509 -29.08 -17.26 -14.53
C SER A 509 -28.05 -16.88 -13.45
N ASN A 510 -27.61 -15.62 -13.34
CA ASN A 510 -26.61 -15.15 -12.38
C ASN A 510 -27.20 -14.40 -11.17
N VAL A 511 -28.53 -14.38 -11.02
CA VAL A 511 -29.18 -13.77 -9.85
C VAL A 511 -28.61 -14.38 -8.56
N ASN A 512 -28.27 -13.52 -7.60
CA ASN A 512 -27.62 -13.86 -6.33
C ASN A 512 -26.23 -14.52 -6.43
N ALA A 513 -25.53 -14.43 -7.57
CA ALA A 513 -24.18 -14.99 -7.70
C ALA A 513 -23.21 -14.46 -6.64
N PHE A 514 -23.35 -13.20 -6.20
CA PHE A 514 -22.47 -12.57 -5.20
C PHE A 514 -23.03 -12.61 -3.76
N SER A 515 -24.03 -13.44 -3.50
CA SER A 515 -24.67 -13.57 -2.18
C SER A 515 -23.75 -14.02 -1.05
N ASN A 516 -22.54 -14.51 -1.31
CA ASN A 516 -21.60 -14.90 -0.24
C ASN A 516 -20.49 -13.84 0.00
N LEU A 517 -20.46 -12.75 -0.75
CA LEU A 517 -19.38 -11.74 -0.71
C LEU A 517 -19.54 -10.69 0.40
N LEU A 518 -19.75 -11.15 1.64
CA LEU A 518 -20.03 -10.29 2.79
C LEU A 518 -18.82 -9.43 3.23
N CYS A 519 -17.60 -9.82 2.87
CA CYS A 519 -16.38 -9.07 3.17
C CYS A 519 -15.99 -8.07 2.08
N LEU A 520 -16.73 -7.99 0.97
CA LEU A 520 -16.42 -7.15 -0.17
C LEU A 520 -16.43 -5.67 0.21
N LYS A 521 -15.35 -4.97 -0.11
CA LYS A 521 -15.14 -3.54 0.16
C LYS A 521 -15.00 -2.73 -1.13
N GLU A 522 -14.41 -3.31 -2.16
CA GLU A 522 -14.18 -2.66 -3.45
C GLU A 522 -14.77 -3.52 -4.57
N LEU A 523 -15.59 -2.91 -5.42
CA LEU A 523 -16.24 -3.57 -6.55
C LEU A 523 -16.00 -2.77 -7.83
N ASP A 524 -15.35 -3.40 -8.79
CA ASP A 524 -15.08 -2.84 -10.11
C ASP A 524 -15.87 -3.65 -11.15
N ILE A 525 -16.74 -2.98 -11.90
CA ILE A 525 -17.57 -3.61 -12.93
C ILE A 525 -17.38 -2.80 -14.22
N ALA A 526 -16.89 -3.46 -15.26
CA ALA A 526 -16.60 -2.79 -16.52
C ALA A 526 -17.13 -3.57 -17.74
N LYS A 527 -17.72 -2.86 -18.70
CA LYS A 527 -18.11 -3.40 -20.02
C LYS A 527 -18.95 -4.69 -19.94
N ILE A 528 -19.91 -4.70 -19.02
CA ILE A 528 -20.82 -5.83 -18.85
C ILE A 528 -22.08 -5.62 -19.68
N ASN A 529 -22.42 -6.62 -20.48
CA ASN A 529 -23.70 -6.68 -21.17
C ASN A 529 -24.73 -7.42 -20.29
N TYR A 530 -25.63 -6.66 -19.67
CA TYR A 530 -26.68 -7.22 -18.84
C TYR A 530 -27.92 -7.61 -19.67
N GLN A 531 -28.27 -8.89 -19.67
CA GLN A 531 -29.40 -9.46 -20.40
C GLN A 531 -30.61 -9.60 -19.46
N ASN A 532 -31.49 -8.59 -19.47
CA ASN A 532 -32.73 -8.54 -18.67
C ASN A 532 -32.52 -8.67 -17.15
N ILE A 533 -31.37 -8.25 -16.66
CA ILE A 533 -30.99 -8.24 -15.25
C ILE A 533 -30.29 -6.90 -14.93
N SER A 534 -30.36 -6.45 -13.68
CA SER A 534 -29.58 -5.32 -13.18
C SER A 534 -28.38 -5.82 -12.35
N PHE A 535 -27.29 -5.06 -12.22
CA PHE A 535 -26.14 -5.57 -11.47
C PHE A 535 -26.45 -5.81 -9.99
N SER A 536 -27.37 -5.02 -9.41
CA SER A 536 -27.89 -5.19 -8.06
C SER A 536 -28.49 -6.57 -7.81
N GLU A 537 -29.05 -7.20 -8.84
CA GLU A 537 -29.67 -8.53 -8.75
C GLU A 537 -28.61 -9.66 -8.67
N LEU A 538 -27.33 -9.35 -8.86
CA LEU A 538 -26.23 -10.25 -8.51
C LEU A 538 -26.08 -10.42 -6.99
N PHE A 539 -26.60 -9.49 -6.19
CA PHE A 539 -26.54 -9.47 -4.75
C PHE A 539 -27.85 -9.91 -4.11
N CYS A 540 -27.77 -10.46 -2.89
CA CYS A 540 -28.95 -10.82 -2.12
C CYS A 540 -29.48 -9.62 -1.35
N ALA A 541 -30.69 -9.16 -1.66
CA ALA A 541 -31.33 -8.02 -1.01
C ALA A 541 -31.53 -8.16 0.52
N LYS A 542 -31.49 -9.39 1.05
CA LYS A 542 -31.64 -9.67 2.50
C LYS A 542 -30.34 -9.49 3.29
N GLN A 543 -29.22 -9.24 2.62
CA GLN A 543 -27.90 -9.18 3.25
C GLN A 543 -27.36 -7.75 3.31
N GLU A 544 -26.61 -7.46 4.38
CA GLU A 544 -25.84 -6.22 4.50
C GLU A 544 -24.40 -6.42 3.99
N TYR A 545 -24.00 -5.62 3.01
CA TYR A 545 -22.68 -5.66 2.40
C TYR A 545 -21.76 -4.55 2.92
N LYS A 546 -20.45 -4.84 2.99
CA LYS A 546 -19.40 -3.92 3.46
C LYS A 546 -18.80 -3.05 2.36
N ILE A 547 -19.46 -2.95 1.20
CA ILE A 547 -18.97 -2.24 0.02
C ILE A 547 -18.77 -0.77 0.35
N LYS A 548 -17.56 -0.28 0.09
CA LYS A 548 -17.10 1.08 0.33
C LYS A 548 -16.86 1.83 -0.97
N ARG A 549 -16.23 1.18 -1.94
CA ARG A 549 -15.88 1.81 -3.21
C ARG A 549 -16.46 1.01 -4.36
N MET A 550 -17.00 1.71 -5.34
CA MET A 550 -17.51 1.09 -6.57
C MET A 550 -17.00 1.86 -7.78
N ASN A 551 -16.40 1.16 -8.75
CA ASN A 551 -16.08 1.73 -10.05
C ASN A 551 -16.92 1.01 -11.09
N LEU A 552 -17.78 1.75 -11.76
CA LEU A 552 -18.69 1.28 -12.79
C LEU A 552 -18.27 1.92 -14.11
N GLU A 553 -17.97 1.10 -15.11
CA GLU A 553 -17.51 1.57 -16.41
C GLU A 553 -18.29 0.93 -17.56
N LYS A 554 -18.81 1.71 -18.51
CA LYS A 554 -19.45 1.18 -19.73
C LYS A 554 -20.53 0.14 -19.44
N ILE A 555 -21.41 0.44 -18.48
CA ILE A 555 -22.58 -0.38 -18.15
C ILE A 555 -23.84 0.47 -18.08
N ASN A 556 -24.99 -0.20 -18.25
CA ASN A 556 -26.31 0.40 -18.05
C ASN A 556 -26.68 0.33 -16.57
N ILE A 557 -27.09 1.46 -16.00
CA ILE A 557 -27.50 1.59 -14.60
C ILE A 557 -29.02 1.69 -14.55
N SER A 558 -29.65 0.68 -13.96
CA SER A 558 -31.11 0.65 -13.82
C SER A 558 -31.58 1.37 -12.55
N GLU A 559 -32.90 1.55 -12.43
CA GLU A 559 -33.49 2.04 -11.19
C GLU A 559 -33.17 1.13 -9.99
N LYS A 560 -33.23 -0.20 -10.18
CA LYS A 560 -32.93 -1.17 -9.13
C LYS A 560 -31.51 -1.01 -8.60
N ASP A 561 -30.57 -0.68 -9.49
CA ASP A 561 -29.17 -0.47 -9.15
C ASP A 561 -28.95 0.74 -8.26
N LEU A 562 -29.61 1.86 -8.57
CA LEU A 562 -29.55 3.06 -7.71
C LEU A 562 -30.19 2.81 -6.34
N ILE A 563 -31.31 2.08 -6.29
CA ILE A 563 -31.97 1.71 -5.03
C ILE A 563 -31.04 0.83 -4.18
N PHE A 564 -30.39 -0.16 -4.79
CA PHE A 564 -29.40 -1.00 -4.11
C PHE A 564 -28.24 -0.17 -3.55
N ILE A 565 -27.67 0.73 -4.37
CA ILE A 565 -26.60 1.63 -3.95
C ILE A 565 -27.06 2.50 -2.77
N ALA A 566 -28.28 3.05 -2.83
CA ALA A 566 -28.82 3.91 -1.78
C ALA A 566 -28.86 3.20 -0.41
N ASN A 567 -29.11 1.89 -0.42
CA ASN A 567 -29.21 1.03 0.75
C ASN A 567 -27.85 0.54 1.30
N LEU A 568 -26.73 0.77 0.60
CA LEU A 568 -25.40 0.42 1.10
C LEU A 568 -24.98 1.37 2.24
N LYS A 569 -24.96 0.86 3.47
CA LYS A 569 -24.61 1.67 4.67
C LYS A 569 -23.13 2.05 4.77
N LYS A 570 -22.25 1.37 4.03
CA LYS A 570 -20.79 1.56 4.09
C LYS A 570 -20.21 2.22 2.84
N ILE A 571 -21.04 2.54 1.86
CA ILE A 571 -20.58 3.15 0.60
C ILE A 571 -19.97 4.53 0.86
N GLU A 572 -18.88 4.79 0.17
CA GLU A 572 -18.02 5.94 0.38
C GLU A 572 -17.86 6.75 -0.90
N VAL A 573 -17.62 6.05 -2.00
CA VAL A 573 -17.39 6.66 -3.31
C VAL A 573 -17.87 5.73 -4.40
N ILE A 574 -18.48 6.33 -5.42
CA ILE A 574 -18.80 5.66 -6.66
C ILE A 574 -18.26 6.49 -7.81
N HIS A 575 -17.60 5.82 -8.74
CA HIS A 575 -17.25 6.40 -10.03
C HIS A 575 -18.08 5.72 -11.11
N PHE A 576 -18.81 6.53 -11.87
CA PHE A 576 -19.46 6.15 -13.10
C PHE A 576 -18.61 6.68 -14.25
N ARG A 577 -18.15 5.81 -15.14
CA ARG A 577 -17.37 6.16 -16.33
C ARG A 577 -18.04 5.60 -17.56
N TRP A 578 -18.40 6.44 -18.51
CA TRP A 578 -19.10 6.00 -19.73
C TRP A 578 -20.34 5.15 -19.44
N CYS A 579 -21.05 5.42 -18.34
CA CYS A 579 -22.24 4.67 -17.94
C CYS A 579 -23.50 5.25 -18.57
N ASP A 580 -24.45 4.40 -18.91
CA ASP A 580 -25.79 4.82 -19.29
C ASP A 580 -26.68 4.89 -18.04
N ILE A 581 -27.27 6.06 -17.77
CA ILE A 581 -28.30 6.24 -16.74
C ILE A 581 -29.55 6.77 -17.44
N GLN A 582 -30.63 5.98 -17.43
CA GLN A 582 -31.91 6.31 -18.09
C GLN A 582 -31.84 6.54 -19.61
N GLY A 583 -31.04 5.76 -20.33
CA GLY A 583 -30.88 5.89 -21.79
C GLY A 583 -29.96 7.03 -22.20
N LYS A 584 -29.21 7.61 -21.27
CA LYS A 584 -28.26 8.72 -21.50
C LYS A 584 -26.88 8.30 -21.03
N ALA A 585 -25.90 8.35 -21.93
CA ALA A 585 -24.51 8.03 -21.63
C ALA A 585 -23.79 9.22 -20.98
N TYR A 586 -23.06 8.97 -19.88
CA TYR A 586 -22.31 9.96 -19.13
C TYR A 586 -20.83 9.62 -19.08
N PHE A 587 -19.97 10.59 -19.38
CA PHE A 587 -18.53 10.35 -19.49
C PHE A 587 -17.89 10.11 -18.12
N TRP A 588 -18.11 11.01 -17.16
CA TRP A 588 -17.56 10.84 -15.82
C TRP A 588 -18.42 11.50 -14.73
N ILE A 589 -18.99 10.69 -13.86
CA ILE A 589 -19.72 11.16 -12.67
C ILE A 589 -19.14 10.52 -11.42
N LYS A 590 -18.89 11.33 -10.38
CA LYS A 590 -18.42 10.85 -9.08
C LYS A 590 -19.45 11.16 -7.99
N PHE A 591 -19.86 10.14 -7.25
CA PHE A 591 -20.66 10.30 -6.03
C PHE A 591 -19.73 10.14 -4.84
N LEU A 592 -19.70 11.13 -3.97
CA LEU A 592 -18.96 11.11 -2.71
C LEU A 592 -19.97 11.09 -1.55
N PHE A 593 -20.00 10.00 -0.81
CA PHE A 593 -20.85 9.84 0.36
C PHE A 593 -20.09 10.39 1.57
N VAL A 594 -20.34 11.65 1.89
CA VAL A 594 -19.65 12.40 2.96
C VAL A 594 -20.19 12.04 4.34
N SER A 595 -21.49 11.73 4.43
CA SER A 595 -22.11 11.11 5.61
C SER A 595 -23.30 10.25 5.18
N GLU A 596 -23.94 9.56 6.13
CA GLU A 596 -25.08 8.67 5.85
C GLU A 596 -26.19 9.37 5.07
N ASN A 597 -26.40 10.66 5.36
CA ASN A 597 -27.45 11.48 4.76
C ASN A 597 -26.92 12.55 3.80
N TYR A 598 -25.62 12.57 3.45
CA TYR A 598 -25.03 13.62 2.62
C TYR A 598 -24.18 13.07 1.47
N ILE A 599 -24.56 13.43 0.24
CA ILE A 599 -23.88 13.04 -0.99
C ILE A 599 -23.44 14.29 -1.75
N GLU A 600 -22.17 14.34 -2.12
CA GLU A 600 -21.65 15.29 -3.10
C GLU A 600 -21.52 14.60 -4.46
N LEU A 601 -22.21 15.13 -5.46
CA LEU A 601 -22.10 14.71 -6.84
C LEU A 601 -21.13 15.66 -7.54
N ILE A 602 -19.95 15.14 -7.91
CA ILE A 602 -18.87 15.91 -8.54
C ILE A 602 -18.86 15.60 -10.05
N LYS A 603 -18.89 16.67 -10.85
CA LYS A 603 -18.78 16.63 -12.30
C LYS A 603 -17.35 16.95 -12.74
N TYR A 604 -16.86 16.28 -13.78
CA TYR A 604 -15.54 16.55 -14.35
C TYR A 604 -15.64 17.22 -15.73
N GLY A 605 -16.00 18.49 -15.75
CA GLY A 605 -15.40 19.49 -16.64
C GLY A 605 -15.59 19.41 -18.17
N THR A 606 -16.42 18.55 -18.75
CA THR A 606 -16.77 18.63 -20.19
C THR A 606 -18.25 18.97 -20.42
N ARG A 607 -18.59 19.58 -21.58
CA ARG A 607 -20.00 19.89 -21.97
C ARG A 607 -20.90 18.65 -22.01
N GLU A 608 -20.32 17.45 -22.14
CA GLU A 608 -20.99 16.15 -22.20
C GLU A 608 -21.28 15.56 -20.81
N ASP A 609 -20.76 16.15 -19.72
CA ASP A 609 -20.98 15.72 -18.34
C ASP A 609 -22.12 16.48 -17.64
N ASN A 610 -22.87 17.29 -18.37
CA ASN A 610 -24.03 18.00 -17.83
C ASN A 610 -25.19 17.02 -17.60
N LEU A 611 -25.36 16.59 -16.36
CA LEU A 611 -26.56 15.89 -15.89
C LEU A 611 -27.81 16.78 -16.07
N PRO A 612 -28.78 16.39 -16.92
CA PRO A 612 -30.06 17.08 -17.05
C PRO A 612 -30.82 17.09 -15.72
N GLU A 613 -31.67 18.09 -15.53
CA GLU A 613 -32.48 18.22 -14.31
C GLU A 613 -33.36 16.98 -14.07
N GLU A 614 -33.86 16.36 -15.13
CA GLU A 614 -34.59 15.08 -15.10
C GLU A 614 -33.79 13.96 -14.42
N THR A 615 -32.52 13.79 -14.82
CA THR A 615 -31.64 12.75 -14.27
C THR A 615 -31.26 13.06 -12.83
N ILE A 616 -31.04 14.34 -12.51
CA ILE A 616 -30.80 14.79 -11.13
C ILE A 616 -32.01 14.48 -10.24
N ASN A 617 -33.22 14.78 -10.73
CA ASN A 617 -34.46 14.52 -10.01
C ASN A 617 -34.69 13.02 -9.83
N PHE A 618 -34.43 12.22 -10.86
CA PHE A 618 -34.45 10.76 -10.76
C PHE A 618 -33.49 10.24 -9.70
N ILE A 619 -32.23 10.71 -9.68
CA ILE A 619 -31.26 10.33 -8.65
C ILE A 619 -31.78 10.76 -7.26
N LYS A 620 -32.18 12.03 -7.08
CA LYS A 620 -32.73 12.52 -5.80
C LYS A 620 -33.92 11.69 -5.33
N GLU A 621 -34.78 11.25 -6.25
CA GLU A 621 -35.94 10.42 -5.94
C GLU A 621 -35.54 9.03 -5.39
N LYS A 622 -34.49 8.41 -5.92
CA LYS A 622 -34.05 7.08 -5.44
C LYS A 622 -33.20 7.15 -4.18
N PHE A 623 -32.60 8.31 -3.93
CA PHE A 623 -31.84 8.62 -2.71
C PHE A 623 -32.65 9.51 -1.74
N LYS A 624 -33.98 9.39 -1.70
CA LYS A 624 -34.93 10.24 -0.91
C LYS A 624 -34.54 10.52 0.54
N THR A 625 -33.81 9.63 1.18
CA THR A 625 -33.33 9.79 2.57
C THR A 625 -32.02 10.59 2.70
N LYS A 626 -31.42 11.00 1.59
CA LYS A 626 -30.09 11.62 1.52
C LYS A 626 -30.16 12.99 0.84
N TYR A 627 -29.52 13.96 1.45
CA TYR A 627 -29.30 15.30 0.90
C TYR A 627 -28.19 15.25 -0.16
N ILE A 628 -28.50 15.70 -1.38
CA ILE A 628 -27.58 15.68 -2.52
C ILE A 628 -27.21 17.10 -2.92
N VAL A 629 -25.91 17.38 -2.94
CA VAL A 629 -25.33 18.63 -3.47
C VAL A 629 -24.54 18.33 -4.73
N ILE A 630 -24.70 19.17 -5.75
CA ILE A 630 -23.99 19.05 -7.03
C ILE A 630 -22.85 20.06 -7.02
N LYS A 631 -21.64 19.60 -7.33
CA LYS A 631 -20.41 20.41 -7.42
C LYS A 631 -19.76 20.31 -8.79
#